data_AF-A0A957FVB0-F1
#
_entry.id   AF-A0A957FVB0-F1
#
_cell.length_a   1.000
_cell.length_b   1.000
_cell.length_c   1.000
_cell.angle_alpha   90.00
_cell.angle_beta   90.00
_cell.angle_gamma   90.00
#
_symmetry.space_group_name_H-M   'P 1'
#
loop_
_entity.id
_entity.type
_entity.pdbx_description
1 polymer ?
#
loop_
_entity_poly.entity_id
_entity_poly.type
_entity_poly.pdbx_seq_one_letter_code
_entity_poly.pdbx_strand_id
1 'polypeptide(L)'
;MRSDPFRRHLALAIILILVSGSGCQSKPTGTAIPESGEHSGVVTPVATAPPALLLAETPRPTESAASATATVAQIPTVRPSVTPLVMRTHGAVPAFAINYPLPFGVRGDTGYAIIDDTVVALNLSYPIEPDIVWQSDNLGGPVGDAILVDSLALVRAGEELLFWDVAEPGLPVLAGRVAAPAGTRLATAGDRLYLYGRSAENLEITTVALTDLLDESARVTTTIPWENPFTYSIAFSQDRLALAQPSGITIYDLADPAAARLLATPDLAVNSDTTVQLQDNLLFVGTGYDLIIYELGPAGELNQLGRIAERSFTHMLLARDTAYLFTQICGWEENEEGEVKGGCGYGIQVVDISDSHNPTSKGYLMVETDDNQHRFGSVLLFGRYLYLGTDVKPGEERQFYLVDLAAPAD
;
A
#
# COMPACT_ATOMS: atom_id res chain seq x y z
N MET A 1 1.66 45.83 -8.09
CA MET A 1 1.97 44.47 -7.61
C MET A 1 0.75 43.95 -6.88
N ARG A 2 -0.12 43.21 -7.56
CA ARG A 2 -1.24 42.50 -6.94
C ARG A 2 -0.71 41.15 -6.51
N SER A 3 -0.73 40.87 -5.22
CA SER A 3 -0.42 39.58 -4.64
C SER A 3 -1.51 38.60 -5.05
N ASP A 4 -1.11 37.52 -5.71
CA ASP A 4 -1.98 36.44 -6.16
C ASP A 4 -2.16 35.42 -5.02
N PRO A 5 -3.38 35.20 -4.48
CA PRO A 5 -3.65 34.22 -3.44
C PRO A 5 -4.23 32.94 -4.06
N PHE A 6 -3.51 32.30 -4.99
CA PHE A 6 -3.91 30.99 -5.51
C PHE A 6 -3.19 29.86 -4.77
N ARG A 7 -3.90 29.34 -3.77
CA ARG A 7 -4.15 27.91 -3.50
C ARG A 7 -2.93 26.97 -3.52
N ARG A 8 -2.43 26.66 -2.31
CA ARG A 8 -1.93 25.31 -2.01
C ARG A 8 -3.14 24.41 -1.75
N HIS A 9 -3.62 23.74 -2.79
CA HIS A 9 -4.61 22.68 -2.63
C HIS A 9 -3.88 21.35 -2.45
N LEU A 10 -4.17 20.70 -1.34
CA LEU A 10 -3.61 19.42 -0.94
C LEU A 10 -4.38 18.33 -1.70
N ALA A 11 -3.71 17.59 -2.57
CA ALA A 11 -4.23 16.31 -3.04
C ALA A 11 -4.25 15.35 -1.84
N LEU A 12 -5.42 14.96 -1.38
CA LEU A 12 -5.59 13.89 -0.41
C LEU A 12 -5.35 12.57 -1.16
N ALA A 13 -4.22 11.91 -0.90
CA ALA A 13 -3.97 10.58 -1.43
C ALA A 13 -4.87 9.58 -0.69
N ILE A 14 -5.91 9.09 -1.37
CA ILE A 14 -6.71 7.95 -0.91
C ILE A 14 -6.24 6.73 -1.69
N ILE A 15 -5.86 5.68 -0.97
CA ILE A 15 -5.37 4.42 -1.54
C ILE A 15 -6.50 3.40 -1.44
N LEU A 16 -7.05 3.01 -2.58
CA LEU A 16 -7.86 1.80 -2.65
C LEU A 16 -6.93 0.59 -2.83
N ILE A 17 -7.02 -0.37 -1.92
CA ILE A 17 -6.18 -1.58 -1.94
C ILE A 17 -7.06 -2.78 -2.32
N LEU A 18 -6.62 -3.56 -3.32
CA LEU A 18 -7.19 -4.87 -3.61
C LEU A 18 -6.07 -5.89 -3.50
N VAL A 19 -6.06 -6.65 -2.41
CA VAL A 19 -5.03 -7.64 -2.09
C VAL A 19 -5.25 -8.92 -2.92
N SER A 20 -4.30 -9.29 -3.77
CA SER A 20 -4.21 -10.66 -4.28
C SER A 20 -3.51 -11.52 -3.23
N GLY A 21 -4.26 -12.36 -2.52
CA GLY A 21 -3.72 -13.17 -1.43
C GLY A 21 -2.70 -14.21 -1.89
N SER A 22 -1.44 -14.03 -1.53
CA SER A 22 -0.49 -15.14 -1.35
C SER A 22 -0.71 -15.73 0.05
N GLY A 23 -1.28 -16.93 0.11
CA GLY A 23 -1.51 -17.63 1.37
C GLY A 23 -0.18 -17.95 2.08
N CYS A 24 -0.10 -17.68 3.38
CA CYS A 24 0.97 -18.20 4.21
C CYS A 24 0.92 -19.73 4.19
N GLN A 25 1.87 -20.38 3.51
CA GLN A 25 2.02 -21.83 3.63
C GLN A 25 2.54 -22.14 5.03
N SER A 26 1.70 -22.78 5.84
CA SER A 26 2.11 -23.42 7.09
C SER A 26 3.23 -24.43 6.82
N LYS A 27 4.29 -24.40 7.63
CA LYS A 27 5.34 -25.44 7.64
C LYS A 27 4.70 -26.84 7.68
N PRO A 28 5.16 -27.80 6.87
CA PRO A 28 4.77 -29.19 7.06
C PRO A 28 5.37 -29.70 8.38
N THR A 29 4.51 -30.08 9.31
CA THR A 29 4.88 -30.90 10.47
C THR A 29 5.38 -32.25 9.97
N GLY A 30 6.63 -32.57 10.31
CA GLY A 30 7.31 -33.78 9.88
C GLY A 30 6.58 -35.05 10.33
N THR A 31 6.29 -35.92 9.38
CA THR A 31 5.94 -37.32 9.62
C THR A 31 7.16 -38.20 9.35
N ALA A 32 7.39 -39.15 10.27
CA ALA A 32 8.49 -40.09 10.25
C ALA A 32 8.50 -40.96 8.98
N ILE A 33 9.68 -41.12 8.39
CA ILE A 33 9.96 -42.05 7.29
C ILE A 33 10.37 -43.40 7.89
N PRO A 34 9.73 -44.53 7.54
CA PRO A 34 10.25 -45.85 7.88
C PRO A 34 11.31 -46.30 6.85
N GLU A 35 12.36 -46.93 7.37
CA GLU A 35 13.37 -47.67 6.60
C GLU A 35 12.75 -48.85 5.85
N SER A 36 13.18 -49.10 4.61
CA SER A 36 13.67 -50.40 4.13
C SER A 36 13.71 -50.47 2.59
N GLY A 37 14.69 -51.20 2.06
CA GLY A 37 14.56 -51.90 0.78
C GLY A 37 15.61 -51.56 -0.27
N GLU A 38 16.71 -52.31 -0.26
CA GLU A 38 17.69 -52.44 -1.33
C GLU A 38 17.04 -52.83 -2.67
N HIS A 39 17.53 -52.29 -3.80
CA HIS A 39 17.83 -53.10 -4.98
C HIS A 39 18.81 -52.40 -5.94
N SER A 40 19.77 -53.21 -6.38
CA SER A 40 20.89 -52.93 -7.28
C SER A 40 20.45 -52.69 -8.73
N GLY A 41 21.18 -51.85 -9.46
CA GLY A 41 21.03 -51.64 -10.90
C GLY A 41 22.04 -50.64 -11.48
N VAL A 42 23.19 -51.16 -11.90
CA VAL A 42 24.27 -50.48 -12.64
C VAL A 42 23.77 -49.97 -14.00
N VAL A 43 24.25 -48.79 -14.45
CA VAL A 43 24.85 -48.51 -15.78
C VAL A 43 25.28 -47.03 -15.82
N THR A 44 26.58 -46.80 -16.02
CA THR A 44 27.21 -45.52 -16.36
C THR A 44 27.00 -45.17 -17.83
N PRO A 45 27.04 -43.87 -18.17
CA PRO A 45 28.05 -43.48 -19.14
C PRO A 45 28.83 -42.22 -18.75
N VAL A 46 30.07 -42.25 -19.23
CA VAL A 46 31.14 -41.26 -19.18
C VAL A 46 30.72 -39.96 -19.87
N ALA A 47 30.94 -38.83 -19.20
CA ALA A 47 31.05 -37.52 -19.84
C ALA A 47 32.28 -36.78 -19.30
N THR A 48 33.13 -36.40 -20.24
CA THR A 48 34.45 -35.77 -20.12
C THR A 48 34.37 -34.35 -19.56
N ALA A 49 35.17 -34.05 -18.54
CA ALA A 49 35.39 -32.70 -18.04
C ALA A 49 36.39 -31.93 -18.93
N PRO A 50 36.21 -30.61 -19.15
CA PRO A 50 37.18 -29.77 -19.84
C PRO A 50 38.35 -29.37 -18.92
N PRO A 51 39.52 -28.97 -19.49
CA PRO A 51 40.78 -28.86 -18.76
C PRO A 51 40.85 -27.63 -17.84
N ALA A 52 41.45 -27.86 -16.67
CA ALA A 52 41.81 -26.84 -15.71
C ALA A 52 42.93 -25.93 -16.26
N LEU A 53 42.66 -24.62 -16.29
CA LEU A 53 43.64 -23.57 -16.52
C LEU A 53 44.44 -23.33 -15.22
N LEU A 54 45.73 -23.68 -15.24
CA LEU A 54 46.70 -23.24 -14.24
C LEU A 54 46.86 -21.72 -14.34
N LEU A 55 46.45 -21.00 -13.30
CA LEU A 55 46.86 -19.62 -13.06
C LEU A 55 47.92 -19.60 -11.96
N ALA A 56 49.01 -18.90 -12.26
CA ALA A 56 50.18 -18.76 -11.41
C ALA A 56 49.86 -18.03 -10.10
N GLU A 57 50.35 -18.58 -9.00
CA GLU A 57 50.29 -17.97 -7.67
C GLU A 57 51.14 -16.70 -7.63
N THR A 58 50.52 -15.58 -7.26
CA THR A 58 51.21 -14.35 -6.84
C THR A 58 51.32 -14.32 -5.31
N PRO A 59 52.42 -13.82 -4.75
CA PRO A 59 52.66 -13.86 -3.31
C PRO A 59 51.73 -12.90 -2.55
N ARG A 60 51.12 -13.40 -1.48
CA ARG A 60 50.28 -12.62 -0.55
C ARG A 60 51.12 -11.57 0.19
N PRO A 61 50.66 -10.32 0.30
CA PRO A 61 51.21 -9.37 1.26
C PRO A 61 50.69 -9.73 2.66
N THR A 62 51.60 -9.87 3.62
CA THR A 62 51.30 -9.92 5.04
C THR A 62 50.96 -8.52 5.54
N GLU A 63 49.67 -8.18 5.56
CA GLU A 63 49.17 -7.05 6.35
C GLU A 63 48.55 -7.57 7.66
N SER A 64 49.25 -7.25 8.74
CA SER A 64 48.79 -7.39 10.12
C SER A 64 47.78 -6.28 10.42
N ALA A 65 46.50 -6.54 10.16
CA ALA A 65 45.41 -5.70 10.67
C ALA A 65 45.00 -6.19 12.07
N ALA A 66 45.24 -5.34 13.08
CA ALA A 66 44.73 -5.52 14.42
C ALA A 66 43.19 -5.49 14.36
N SER A 67 42.57 -6.61 14.73
CA SER A 67 41.12 -6.73 14.86
C SER A 67 40.67 -5.90 16.08
N ALA A 68 40.17 -4.70 15.83
CA ALA A 68 39.42 -3.95 16.82
C ALA A 68 38.00 -4.53 16.86
N THR A 69 37.74 -5.37 17.86
CA THR A 69 36.40 -5.84 18.21
C THR A 69 35.58 -4.63 18.65
N ALA A 70 34.81 -4.04 17.74
CA ALA A 70 33.79 -3.07 18.09
C ALA A 70 32.73 -3.80 18.92
N THR A 71 32.73 -3.58 20.23
CA THR A 71 31.64 -3.99 21.10
C THR A 71 30.43 -3.17 20.69
N VAL A 72 29.50 -3.78 19.95
CA VAL A 72 28.16 -3.22 19.74
C VAL A 72 27.52 -3.15 21.13
N ALA A 73 27.47 -1.94 21.69
CA ALA A 73 26.69 -1.70 22.88
C ALA A 73 25.25 -2.10 22.57
N GLN A 74 24.69 -3.02 23.35
CA GLN A 74 23.27 -3.31 23.32
C GLN A 74 22.54 -2.00 23.57
N ILE A 75 21.81 -1.51 22.57
CA ILE A 75 20.82 -0.45 22.77
C ILE A 75 19.85 -1.03 23.79
N PRO A 76 19.68 -0.40 24.97
CA PRO A 76 18.74 -0.88 25.95
C PRO A 76 17.37 -0.92 25.29
N THR A 77 16.80 -2.12 25.20
CA THR A 77 15.40 -2.31 24.84
C THR A 77 14.59 -1.74 26.00
N VAL A 78 14.33 -0.43 25.96
CA VAL A 78 13.29 0.16 26.78
C VAL A 78 12.01 -0.45 26.24
N ARG A 79 11.53 -1.53 26.87
CA ARG A 79 10.14 -1.92 26.72
C ARG A 79 9.35 -0.74 27.29
N PRO A 80 8.62 0.05 26.48
CA PRO A 80 7.59 0.87 27.08
C PRO A 80 6.73 -0.07 27.92
N SER A 81 6.37 0.37 29.12
CA SER A 81 5.28 -0.27 29.86
C SER A 81 4.03 -0.11 29.01
N VAL A 82 3.78 -1.10 28.15
CA VAL A 82 2.51 -1.26 27.45
C VAL A 82 1.58 -1.84 28.49
N THR A 83 0.78 -0.98 29.12
CA THR A 83 -0.49 -1.45 29.65
C THR A 83 -1.33 -1.74 28.40
N PRO A 84 -1.84 -2.95 28.19
CA PRO A 84 -2.79 -3.16 27.11
C PRO A 84 -4.05 -2.38 27.46
N LEU A 85 -4.24 -1.21 26.85
CA LEU A 85 -5.58 -0.72 26.63
C LEU A 85 -6.22 -1.69 25.65
N VAL A 86 -6.92 -2.69 26.19
CA VAL A 86 -8.07 -3.25 25.52
C VAL A 86 -8.98 -2.06 25.27
N MET A 87 -8.91 -1.47 24.08
CA MET A 87 -9.96 -0.62 23.59
C MET A 87 -11.18 -1.51 23.61
N ARG A 88 -12.00 -1.37 24.66
CA ARG A 88 -13.38 -1.79 24.59
C ARG A 88 -13.92 -1.05 23.38
N THR A 89 -14.10 -1.79 22.29
CA THR A 89 -15.05 -1.43 21.24
C THR A 89 -16.26 -0.86 21.98
N HIS A 90 -16.51 0.44 21.84
CA HIS A 90 -17.63 1.09 22.50
C HIS A 90 -18.90 0.58 21.80
N GLY A 91 -19.30 -0.64 22.15
CA GLY A 91 -20.24 -1.43 21.37
C GLY A 91 -19.66 -1.79 20.00
N ALA A 92 -20.09 -2.92 19.46
CA ALA A 92 -20.28 -2.94 18.02
C ALA A 92 -21.19 -1.74 17.71
N VAL A 93 -20.71 -0.74 16.95
CA VAL A 93 -21.62 0.10 16.16
C VAL A 93 -22.57 -0.89 15.49
N PRO A 94 -23.90 -0.78 15.64
CA PRO A 94 -24.83 -1.80 15.18
C PRO A 94 -24.40 -2.22 13.79
N ALA A 95 -23.95 -3.48 13.69
CA ALA A 95 -23.29 -3.99 12.51
C ALA A 95 -24.26 -3.74 11.37
N PHE A 96 -23.95 -2.76 10.53
CA PHE A 96 -24.50 -2.74 9.21
C PHE A 96 -23.99 -4.06 8.60
N ALA A 97 -24.90 -4.99 8.34
CA ALA A 97 -24.59 -6.16 7.51
C ALA A 97 -24.47 -5.66 6.07
N ILE A 98 -23.40 -4.90 5.81
CA ILE A 98 -23.10 -4.27 4.53
C ILE A 98 -21.98 -5.05 3.87
N ASN A 99 -22.22 -5.55 2.67
CA ASN A 99 -21.15 -6.18 1.93
C ASN A 99 -20.27 -5.07 1.32
N TYR A 100 -18.96 -5.16 1.59
CA TYR A 100 -17.91 -4.39 0.91
C TYR A 100 -17.92 -2.85 1.04
N PRO A 101 -17.96 -2.24 2.23
CA PRO A 101 -17.70 -0.81 2.32
C PRO A 101 -16.25 -0.49 1.91
N LEU A 102 -16.09 0.20 0.79
CA LEU A 102 -14.80 0.70 0.31
C LEU A 102 -14.80 2.21 0.49
N PRO A 103 -14.29 2.73 1.63
CA PRO A 103 -14.16 4.16 1.80
C PRO A 103 -13.15 4.71 0.78
N PHE A 104 -13.54 5.76 0.07
CA PHE A 104 -12.73 6.30 -1.02
C PHE A 104 -12.53 7.81 -0.98
N GLY A 105 -13.02 8.50 0.06
CA GLY A 105 -12.58 9.86 0.36
C GLY A 105 -13.43 10.60 1.38
N VAL A 106 -12.95 11.77 1.78
CA VAL A 106 -13.69 12.68 2.67
C VAL A 106 -13.59 14.13 2.19
N ARG A 107 -14.70 14.85 2.28
CA ARG A 107 -14.77 16.30 2.07
C ARG A 107 -15.57 16.96 3.19
N GLY A 108 -14.93 17.90 3.89
CA GLY A 108 -15.55 18.51 5.09
C GLY A 108 -15.91 17.41 6.07
N ASP A 109 -17.15 17.44 6.58
CA ASP A 109 -17.67 16.41 7.49
C ASP A 109 -18.43 15.30 6.74
N THR A 110 -18.10 15.02 5.47
CA THR A 110 -18.77 13.98 4.68
C THR A 110 -17.79 13.00 4.08
N GLY A 111 -17.87 11.75 4.51
CA GLY A 111 -17.15 10.62 3.93
C GLY A 111 -17.92 10.01 2.77
N TYR A 112 -17.19 9.44 1.81
CA TYR A 112 -17.74 8.71 0.69
C TYR A 112 -17.21 7.30 0.70
N ALA A 113 -18.12 6.35 0.55
CA ALA A 113 -17.82 4.93 0.50
C ALA A 113 -18.64 4.27 -0.60
N ILE A 114 -18.12 3.16 -1.12
CA ILE A 114 -18.92 2.24 -1.92
C ILE A 114 -19.50 1.21 -0.97
N ILE A 115 -20.81 1.00 -0.97
CA ILE A 115 -21.47 -0.07 -0.21
C ILE A 115 -22.27 -0.91 -1.19
N ASP A 116 -22.00 -2.21 -1.21
CA ASP A 116 -22.44 -3.13 -2.25
C ASP A 116 -22.05 -2.60 -3.66
N ASP A 117 -23.03 -2.18 -4.45
CA ASP A 117 -22.84 -1.55 -5.77
C ASP A 117 -23.42 -0.13 -5.78
N THR A 118 -23.31 0.61 -4.67
CA THR A 118 -23.80 2.00 -4.56
C THR A 118 -22.73 2.91 -3.97
N VAL A 119 -22.73 4.17 -4.38
CA VAL A 119 -21.98 5.23 -3.71
C VAL A 119 -22.82 5.76 -2.56
N VAL A 120 -22.23 5.87 -1.39
CA VAL A 120 -22.89 6.35 -0.18
C VAL A 120 -22.12 7.52 0.38
N ALA A 121 -22.82 8.59 0.72
CA ALA A 121 -22.28 9.73 1.45
C ALA A 121 -22.68 9.59 2.93
N LEU A 122 -21.68 9.70 3.80
CA LEU A 122 -21.77 9.51 5.24
C LEU A 122 -21.48 10.84 5.94
N ASN A 123 -22.38 11.32 6.79
CA ASN A 123 -22.10 12.42 7.69
C ASN A 123 -21.15 11.95 8.80
N LEU A 124 -19.95 12.52 8.82
CA LEU A 124 -18.89 12.25 9.79
C LEU A 124 -18.78 13.34 10.86
N SER A 125 -19.81 14.17 11.04
CA SER A 125 -19.87 15.14 12.17
C SER A 125 -19.75 14.44 13.52
N TYR A 126 -20.17 13.17 13.58
CA TYR A 126 -19.94 12.28 14.70
C TYR A 126 -19.26 10.99 14.20
N PRO A 127 -17.91 10.98 14.07
CA PRO A 127 -17.15 9.93 13.38
C PRO A 127 -17.44 8.49 13.84
N ILE A 128 -17.81 8.33 15.12
CA ILE A 128 -18.09 7.04 15.76
C ILE A 128 -19.50 6.51 15.46
N GLU A 129 -20.43 7.35 15.01
CA GLU A 129 -21.78 6.96 14.55
C GLU A 129 -22.10 7.72 13.25
N PRO A 130 -21.52 7.30 12.11
CA PRO A 130 -21.75 7.97 10.85
C PRO A 130 -23.17 7.72 10.33
N ASP A 131 -23.85 8.77 9.85
CA ASP A 131 -25.18 8.68 9.26
C ASP A 131 -25.12 8.68 7.74
N ILE A 132 -25.90 7.82 7.06
CA ILE A 132 -26.08 7.92 5.60
C ILE A 132 -26.93 9.16 5.29
N VAL A 133 -26.34 10.13 4.58
CA VAL A 133 -27.04 11.35 4.14
C VAL A 133 -27.46 11.30 2.67
N TRP A 134 -26.82 10.45 1.88
CA TRP A 134 -27.19 10.22 0.49
C TRP A 134 -26.68 8.85 0.02
N GLN A 135 -27.41 8.26 -0.93
CA GLN A 135 -27.03 7.00 -1.58
C GLN A 135 -27.40 7.07 -3.06
N SER A 136 -26.50 6.61 -3.93
CA SER A 136 -26.75 6.50 -5.36
C SER A 136 -27.70 5.35 -5.68
N ASP A 137 -28.27 5.38 -6.88
CA ASP A 137 -28.80 4.16 -7.48
C ASP A 137 -27.69 3.11 -7.64
N ASN A 138 -28.09 1.86 -7.90
CA ASN A 138 -27.15 0.79 -8.23
C ASN A 138 -26.29 1.18 -9.45
N LEU A 139 -24.98 0.97 -9.33
CA LEU A 139 -23.99 1.37 -10.32
C LEU A 139 -23.97 0.51 -11.60
N GLY A 140 -24.76 -0.57 -11.64
CA GLY A 140 -24.93 -1.41 -12.83
C GLY A 140 -23.82 -2.43 -13.06
N GLY A 141 -22.89 -2.58 -12.11
CA GLY A 141 -21.79 -3.53 -12.20
C GLY A 141 -20.85 -3.45 -11.00
N PRO A 142 -19.91 -4.41 -10.89
CA PRO A 142 -18.99 -4.46 -9.77
C PRO A 142 -18.10 -3.22 -9.76
N VAL A 143 -17.96 -2.62 -8.58
CA VAL A 143 -17.04 -1.50 -8.39
C VAL A 143 -15.61 -2.01 -8.34
N GLY A 144 -14.78 -1.48 -9.22
CA GLY A 144 -13.39 -1.90 -9.34
C GLY A 144 -12.40 -0.93 -8.71
N ASP A 145 -12.75 0.35 -8.65
CA ASP A 145 -11.95 1.39 -8.02
C ASP A 145 -12.76 2.67 -7.74
N ALA A 146 -12.34 3.49 -6.78
CA ALA A 146 -12.96 4.77 -6.48
C ALA A 146 -11.95 5.74 -5.82
N ILE A 147 -12.03 7.02 -6.16
CA ILE A 147 -11.23 8.08 -5.55
C ILE A 147 -12.03 9.39 -5.46
N LEU A 148 -11.72 10.22 -4.48
CA LEU A 148 -12.27 11.56 -4.33
C LEU A 148 -11.19 12.61 -4.60
N VAL A 149 -11.47 13.54 -5.51
CA VAL A 149 -10.57 14.64 -5.85
C VAL A 149 -11.34 15.96 -5.76
N ASP A 150 -11.01 16.80 -4.78
CA ASP A 150 -11.69 18.07 -4.51
C ASP A 150 -13.24 17.95 -4.38
N SER A 151 -13.94 18.21 -5.49
CA SER A 151 -15.40 18.15 -5.61
C SER A 151 -15.90 17.05 -6.51
N LEU A 152 -15.04 16.10 -6.85
CA LEU A 152 -15.34 15.08 -7.82
C LEU A 152 -15.11 13.70 -7.23
N ALA A 153 -16.19 12.96 -7.02
CA ALA A 153 -16.13 11.55 -6.69
C ALA A 153 -16.05 10.75 -8.00
N LEU A 154 -14.98 10.01 -8.21
CA LEU A 154 -14.71 9.20 -9.40
C LEU A 154 -14.85 7.72 -9.01
N VAL A 155 -15.72 6.97 -9.68
CA VAL A 155 -15.96 5.54 -9.37
C VAL A 155 -15.96 4.73 -10.65
N ARG A 156 -15.10 3.72 -10.72
CA ARG A 156 -15.10 2.73 -11.79
C ARG A 156 -16.04 1.60 -11.44
N ALA A 157 -17.13 1.44 -12.19
CA ALA A 157 -18.08 0.35 -12.04
C ALA A 157 -18.31 -0.34 -13.40
N GLY A 158 -18.12 -1.67 -13.44
CA GLY A 158 -18.14 -2.41 -14.70
C GLY A 158 -17.11 -1.89 -15.70
N GLU A 159 -17.58 -1.46 -16.87
CA GLU A 159 -16.80 -0.85 -17.96
C GLU A 159 -17.00 0.67 -18.08
N GLU A 160 -17.54 1.30 -17.03
CA GLU A 160 -17.75 2.74 -16.96
C GLU A 160 -16.92 3.37 -15.83
N LEU A 161 -16.44 4.58 -16.08
CA LEU A 161 -16.06 5.54 -15.05
C LEU A 161 -17.23 6.51 -14.87
N LEU A 162 -17.83 6.50 -13.70
CA LEU A 162 -18.85 7.44 -13.27
C LEU A 162 -18.20 8.53 -12.45
N PHE A 163 -18.69 9.76 -12.56
CA PHE A 163 -18.24 10.83 -11.69
C PHE A 163 -19.36 11.77 -11.24
N TRP A 164 -19.36 12.06 -9.96
CA TRP A 164 -20.33 12.94 -9.30
C TRP A 164 -19.66 14.23 -8.87
N ASP A 165 -20.32 15.35 -9.16
CA ASP A 165 -20.07 16.59 -8.46
C ASP A 165 -20.61 16.47 -7.03
N VAL A 166 -19.69 16.52 -6.08
CA VAL A 166 -19.93 16.48 -4.64
C VAL A 166 -19.56 17.81 -3.98
N ALA A 167 -19.77 18.92 -4.69
CA ALA A 167 -19.67 20.27 -4.14
C ALA A 167 -20.60 20.46 -2.93
N GLU A 168 -21.81 19.90 -3.01
CA GLU A 168 -22.81 19.83 -1.95
C GLU A 168 -22.93 18.37 -1.44
N PRO A 169 -22.31 18.02 -0.31
CA PRO A 169 -22.16 16.61 0.09
C PRO A 169 -23.45 15.84 0.34
N GLY A 170 -24.53 16.52 0.74
CA GLY A 170 -25.86 15.93 0.90
C GLY A 170 -26.68 15.85 -0.39
N LEU A 171 -26.15 16.40 -1.49
CA LEU A 171 -26.81 16.42 -2.78
C LEU A 171 -25.84 16.13 -3.97
N PRO A 172 -25.10 15.01 -3.96
CA PRO A 172 -24.26 14.63 -5.10
C PRO A 172 -25.03 14.60 -6.42
N VAL A 173 -24.44 15.17 -7.48
CA VAL A 173 -25.03 15.20 -8.83
C VAL A 173 -24.14 14.40 -9.77
N LEU A 174 -24.68 13.39 -10.45
CA LEU A 174 -23.94 12.65 -11.46
C LEU A 174 -23.59 13.61 -12.62
N ALA A 175 -22.30 13.95 -12.73
CA ALA A 175 -21.80 14.91 -13.70
C ALA A 175 -21.47 14.25 -15.05
N GLY A 176 -21.17 12.95 -15.05
CA GLY A 176 -20.93 12.23 -16.29
C GLY A 176 -20.62 10.75 -16.13
N ARG A 177 -20.53 10.09 -17.30
CA ARG A 177 -20.15 8.69 -17.48
C ARG A 177 -19.27 8.59 -18.70
N VAL A 178 -18.22 7.80 -18.62
CA VAL A 178 -17.33 7.55 -19.74
C VAL A 178 -16.88 6.10 -19.75
N ALA A 179 -16.57 5.57 -20.93
CA ALA A 179 -16.03 4.22 -21.04
C ALA A 179 -14.68 4.11 -20.31
N ALA A 180 -14.52 3.04 -19.54
CA ALA A 180 -13.28 2.68 -18.85
C ALA A 180 -13.07 1.16 -18.96
N PRO A 181 -11.95 0.68 -19.52
CA PRO A 181 -11.72 -0.75 -19.68
C PRO A 181 -11.88 -1.54 -18.38
N ALA A 182 -12.38 -2.77 -18.46
CA ALA A 182 -12.43 -3.66 -17.31
C ALA A 182 -11.03 -3.84 -16.70
N GLY A 183 -10.94 -3.85 -15.37
CA GLY A 183 -9.65 -3.96 -14.67
C GLY A 183 -8.92 -2.62 -14.48
N THR A 184 -9.42 -1.51 -15.03
CA THR A 184 -8.86 -0.17 -14.79
C THR A 184 -8.88 0.21 -13.31
N ARG A 185 -7.81 0.88 -12.89
CA ARG A 185 -7.58 1.51 -11.58
C ARG A 185 -7.44 3.02 -11.76
N LEU A 186 -7.62 3.75 -10.67
CA LEU A 186 -7.63 5.21 -10.64
C LEU A 186 -6.48 5.71 -9.76
N ALA A 187 -5.75 6.72 -10.24
CA ALA A 187 -4.83 7.50 -9.43
C ALA A 187 -4.90 8.96 -9.86
N THR A 188 -4.56 9.88 -8.97
CA THR A 188 -4.46 11.31 -9.31
C THR A 188 -3.13 11.88 -8.88
N ALA A 189 -2.65 12.86 -9.65
CA ALA A 189 -1.54 13.70 -9.26
C ALA A 189 -1.74 15.10 -9.85
N GLY A 190 -1.85 16.09 -8.97
CA GLY A 190 -2.19 17.46 -9.39
C GLY A 190 -3.59 17.52 -10.03
N ASP A 191 -3.68 18.08 -11.23
CA ASP A 191 -4.91 18.26 -12.01
C ASP A 191 -5.19 17.11 -12.99
N ARG A 192 -4.42 16.01 -12.90
CA ARG A 192 -4.50 14.87 -13.81
C ARG A 192 -5.11 13.65 -13.12
N LEU A 193 -5.96 12.95 -13.87
CA LEU A 193 -6.42 11.61 -13.59
C LEU A 193 -5.62 10.62 -14.44
N TYR A 194 -5.15 9.56 -13.78
CA TYR A 194 -4.52 8.40 -14.41
C TYR A 194 -5.49 7.22 -14.30
N LEU A 195 -5.91 6.73 -15.46
CA LEU A 195 -6.63 5.48 -15.64
C LEU A 195 -5.59 4.45 -16.04
N TYR A 196 -5.30 3.48 -15.19
CA TYR A 196 -4.27 2.50 -15.49
C TYR A 196 -4.77 1.07 -15.35
N GLY A 197 -4.30 0.22 -16.24
CA GLY A 197 -4.67 -1.18 -16.31
C GLY A 197 -3.52 -1.99 -16.88
N ARG A 198 -3.58 -3.30 -16.69
CA ARG A 198 -2.57 -4.21 -17.22
C ARG A 198 -3.15 -5.05 -18.35
N SER A 199 -2.39 -5.17 -19.42
CA SER A 199 -2.54 -6.24 -20.40
C SER A 199 -1.54 -7.37 -20.09
N ALA A 200 -1.45 -8.37 -20.96
CA ALA A 200 -0.48 -9.45 -20.80
C ALA A 200 0.98 -8.96 -20.90
N GLU A 201 1.22 -7.86 -21.63
CA GLU A 201 2.57 -7.41 -22.02
C GLU A 201 2.86 -5.95 -21.66
N ASN A 202 1.85 -5.17 -21.24
CA ASN A 202 2.01 -3.74 -21.01
C ASN A 202 1.19 -3.22 -19.83
N LEU A 203 1.71 -2.20 -19.14
CA LEU A 203 0.89 -1.24 -18.40
C LEU A 203 0.30 -0.26 -19.41
N GLU A 204 -1.01 -0.16 -19.44
CA GLU A 204 -1.70 0.89 -20.18
C GLU A 204 -2.04 2.01 -19.21
N ILE A 205 -1.60 3.23 -19.52
CA ILE A 205 -1.90 4.42 -18.72
C ILE A 205 -2.59 5.42 -19.63
N THR A 206 -3.83 5.73 -19.33
CA THR A 206 -4.57 6.82 -19.96
C THR A 206 -4.58 8.01 -19.00
N THR A 207 -4.04 9.13 -19.45
CA THR A 207 -3.99 10.39 -18.72
C THR A 207 -5.05 11.34 -19.27
N VAL A 208 -5.75 12.04 -18.39
CA VAL A 208 -6.74 13.05 -18.75
C VAL A 208 -6.76 14.16 -17.69
N ALA A 209 -6.95 15.41 -18.12
CA ALA A 209 -7.16 16.50 -17.17
C ALA A 209 -8.52 16.35 -16.49
N LEU A 210 -8.61 16.64 -15.19
CA LEU A 210 -9.86 16.53 -14.43
C LEU A 210 -10.98 17.44 -14.97
N THR A 211 -10.63 18.53 -15.64
CA THR A 211 -11.60 19.43 -16.29
C THR A 211 -12.18 18.88 -17.59
N ASP A 212 -11.50 17.90 -18.20
CA ASP A 212 -11.75 17.45 -19.56
C ASP A 212 -12.21 15.98 -19.60
N LEU A 213 -12.69 15.42 -18.49
CA LEU A 213 -13.07 14.00 -18.38
C LEU A 213 -14.06 13.53 -19.44
N LEU A 214 -14.98 14.42 -19.83
CA LEU A 214 -16.00 14.16 -20.87
C LEU A 214 -15.45 14.23 -22.29
N ASP A 215 -14.28 14.83 -22.51
CA ASP A 215 -13.66 14.91 -23.82
C ASP A 215 -12.78 13.68 -24.06
N GLU A 216 -13.29 12.72 -24.84
CA GLU A 216 -12.52 11.53 -25.20
C GLU A 216 -11.25 11.86 -26.00
N SER A 217 -11.23 12.97 -26.74
CA SER A 217 -10.05 13.40 -27.50
C SER A 217 -8.96 14.02 -26.63
N ALA A 218 -9.29 14.43 -25.39
CA ALA A 218 -8.32 14.89 -24.40
C ALA A 218 -7.58 13.75 -23.70
N ARG A 219 -7.99 12.49 -23.93
CA ARG A 219 -7.37 11.31 -23.32
C ARG A 219 -6.12 10.92 -24.08
N VAL A 220 -5.01 10.81 -23.35
CA VAL A 220 -3.73 10.40 -23.91
C VAL A 220 -3.33 9.07 -23.30
N THR A 221 -3.23 8.03 -24.13
CA THR A 221 -2.81 6.70 -23.69
C THR A 221 -1.35 6.46 -24.06
N THR A 222 -0.57 6.03 -23.07
CA THR A 222 0.78 5.50 -23.25
C THR A 222 0.83 4.07 -22.73
N THR A 223 1.71 3.27 -23.33
CA THR A 223 1.97 1.88 -22.92
C THR A 223 3.39 1.76 -22.42
N ILE A 224 3.58 1.18 -21.24
CA ILE A 224 4.90 0.88 -20.70
C ILE A 224 5.12 -0.64 -20.81
N PRO A 225 6.20 -1.10 -21.47
CA PRO A 225 6.53 -2.51 -21.55
C PRO A 225 6.60 -3.14 -20.16
N TRP A 226 5.92 -4.26 -20.01
CA TRP A 226 5.73 -4.92 -18.73
C TRP A 226 6.45 -6.26 -18.75
N GLU A 227 7.68 -6.29 -18.23
CA GLU A 227 8.52 -7.49 -18.27
C GLU A 227 8.00 -8.63 -17.39
N ASN A 228 7.19 -8.33 -16.37
CA ASN A 228 6.73 -9.32 -15.41
C ASN A 228 5.31 -9.03 -14.90
N PRO A 229 4.29 -9.90 -15.13
CA PRO A 229 2.88 -9.68 -14.79
C PRO A 229 2.57 -9.35 -13.31
N PHE A 230 3.54 -9.55 -12.43
CA PHE A 230 3.45 -9.19 -11.02
C PHE A 230 3.97 -7.78 -10.80
N THR A 231 3.07 -6.84 -10.50
CA THR A 231 3.45 -5.54 -9.92
C THR A 231 2.97 -5.52 -8.49
N TYR A 232 3.89 -5.15 -7.60
CA TYR A 232 3.62 -5.08 -6.18
C TYR A 232 2.95 -3.75 -5.83
N SER A 233 3.41 -2.65 -6.43
CA SER A 233 2.88 -1.32 -6.15
C SER A 233 3.16 -0.33 -7.28
N ILE A 234 2.27 0.64 -7.43
CA ILE A 234 2.34 1.72 -8.43
C ILE A 234 2.07 3.04 -7.69
N ALA A 235 2.90 4.05 -7.90
CA ALA A 235 2.70 5.38 -7.35
C ALA A 235 2.90 6.46 -8.41
N PHE A 236 2.06 7.49 -8.36
CA PHE A 236 2.12 8.65 -9.25
C PHE A 236 2.45 9.91 -8.44
N SER A 237 3.27 10.79 -9.00
CA SER A 237 3.42 12.20 -8.63
C SER A 237 3.40 13.00 -9.93
N GLN A 238 3.07 14.30 -9.90
CA GLN A 238 2.71 15.15 -11.05
C GLN A 238 3.16 14.69 -12.46
N ASP A 239 4.46 14.49 -12.65
CA ASP A 239 5.10 14.06 -13.89
C ASP A 239 6.02 12.83 -13.70
N ARG A 240 5.76 12.01 -12.69
CA ARG A 240 6.56 10.83 -12.32
C ARG A 240 5.68 9.63 -11.99
N LEU A 241 6.24 8.47 -12.30
CA LEU A 241 5.67 7.18 -11.96
C LEU A 241 6.76 6.29 -11.36
N ALA A 242 6.47 5.69 -10.21
CA ALA A 242 7.27 4.63 -9.64
C ALA A 242 6.52 3.30 -9.73
N LEU A 243 7.16 2.28 -10.28
CA LEU A 243 6.64 0.92 -10.39
C LEU A 243 7.53 -0.03 -9.59
N ALA A 244 6.97 -0.67 -8.57
CA ALA A 244 7.62 -1.75 -7.85
C ALA A 244 7.22 -3.11 -8.44
N GLN A 245 8.22 -3.86 -8.92
CA GLN A 245 8.05 -5.12 -9.64
C GLN A 245 9.14 -6.12 -9.22
N PRO A 246 9.04 -7.43 -9.50
CA PRO A 246 10.03 -8.41 -9.05
C PRO A 246 11.48 -8.12 -9.40
N SER A 247 11.75 -7.36 -10.47
CA SER A 247 13.10 -6.95 -10.87
C SER A 247 13.62 -5.67 -10.19
N GLY A 248 12.82 -5.00 -9.35
CA GLY A 248 13.21 -3.79 -8.64
C GLY A 248 12.16 -2.69 -8.71
N ILE A 249 12.61 -1.45 -8.50
CA ILE A 249 11.79 -0.26 -8.74
C ILE A 249 12.21 0.34 -10.07
N THR A 250 11.24 0.73 -10.89
CA THR A 250 11.49 1.51 -12.12
C THR A 250 10.81 2.86 -12.00
N ILE A 251 11.52 3.91 -12.43
CA ILE A 251 11.03 5.28 -12.39
C ILE A 251 10.85 5.78 -13.81
N TYR A 252 9.67 6.34 -14.09
CA TYR A 252 9.34 6.95 -15.38
C TYR A 252 9.03 8.44 -15.22
N ASP A 253 9.39 9.19 -16.25
CA ASP A 253 8.96 10.55 -16.51
C ASP A 253 7.66 10.52 -17.32
N LEU A 254 6.65 11.23 -16.82
CA LEU A 254 5.31 11.39 -17.39
C LEU A 254 5.01 12.88 -17.71
N ALA A 255 6.04 13.71 -17.89
CA ALA A 255 5.85 15.10 -18.31
C ALA A 255 5.09 15.20 -19.64
N ASP A 256 5.46 14.34 -20.60
CA ASP A 256 4.69 14.06 -21.80
C ASP A 256 3.87 12.77 -21.60
N PRO A 257 2.54 12.85 -21.38
CA PRO A 257 1.71 11.67 -21.15
C PRO A 257 1.60 10.77 -22.38
N ALA A 258 1.97 11.22 -23.58
CA ALA A 258 1.98 10.41 -24.79
C ALA A 258 3.27 9.58 -24.94
N ALA A 259 4.31 9.91 -24.17
CA ALA A 259 5.63 9.33 -24.33
C ALA A 259 6.32 9.15 -22.96
N ALA A 260 5.80 8.22 -22.16
CA ALA A 260 6.42 7.84 -20.90
C ALA A 260 7.89 7.44 -21.12
N ARG A 261 8.82 8.03 -20.37
CA ARG A 261 10.26 7.83 -20.55
C ARG A 261 10.86 7.20 -19.31
N LEU A 262 11.51 6.04 -19.46
CA LEU A 262 12.27 5.43 -18.37
C LEU A 262 13.40 6.38 -17.93
N LEU A 263 13.42 6.74 -16.65
CA LEU A 263 14.47 7.54 -16.03
C LEU A 263 15.55 6.64 -15.43
N ALA A 264 15.13 5.68 -14.61
CA ALA A 264 16.04 4.83 -13.86
C ALA A 264 15.40 3.47 -13.52
N THR A 265 16.28 2.47 -13.33
CA THR A 265 15.96 1.18 -12.70
C THR A 265 16.95 0.97 -11.55
N PRO A 266 16.76 1.62 -10.40
CA PRO A 266 17.65 1.45 -9.27
C PRO A 266 17.72 -0.02 -8.83
N ASP A 267 18.93 -0.48 -8.52
CA ASP A 267 19.16 -1.81 -7.96
C ASP A 267 18.72 -1.84 -6.49
N LEU A 268 17.40 -1.90 -6.30
CA LEU A 268 16.75 -2.00 -5.00
C LEU A 268 16.13 -3.38 -4.88
N ALA A 269 16.53 -4.11 -3.83
CA ALA A 269 15.90 -5.36 -3.48
C ALA A 269 14.45 -5.09 -3.08
N VAL A 270 13.52 -5.70 -3.82
CA VAL A 270 12.08 -5.65 -3.56
C VAL A 270 11.54 -7.06 -3.40
N ASN A 271 10.39 -7.17 -2.75
CA ASN A 271 9.67 -8.41 -2.51
C ASN A 271 8.16 -8.18 -2.71
N SER A 272 7.35 -9.23 -2.54
CA SER A 272 5.90 -9.17 -2.70
C SER A 272 5.18 -8.18 -1.79
N ASP A 273 5.81 -7.78 -0.69
CA ASP A 273 5.26 -6.83 0.28
C ASP A 273 5.77 -5.41 0.03
N THR A 274 6.49 -5.20 -1.07
CA THR A 274 7.03 -3.88 -1.39
C THR A 274 5.93 -2.92 -1.82
N THR A 275 5.81 -1.81 -1.10
CA THR A 275 4.91 -0.71 -1.42
C THR A 275 5.68 0.55 -1.72
N VAL A 276 5.22 1.32 -2.70
CA VAL A 276 5.80 2.63 -3.03
C VAL A 276 4.73 3.71 -2.91
N GLN A 277 5.14 4.89 -2.46
CA GLN A 277 4.36 6.11 -2.52
C GLN A 277 5.27 7.23 -3.00
N LEU A 278 4.73 8.11 -3.86
CA LEU A 278 5.42 9.31 -4.32
C LEU A 278 4.70 10.53 -3.78
N GLN A 279 5.45 11.44 -3.17
CA GLN A 279 4.96 12.75 -2.76
C GLN A 279 5.98 13.79 -3.18
N ASP A 280 5.60 14.66 -4.12
CA ASP A 280 6.51 15.60 -4.77
C ASP A 280 7.72 14.85 -5.39
N ASN A 281 8.93 15.15 -4.91
CA ASN A 281 10.18 14.48 -5.30
C ASN A 281 10.65 13.44 -4.27
N LEU A 282 9.82 13.07 -3.30
CA LEU A 282 10.15 12.04 -2.32
C LEU A 282 9.52 10.70 -2.72
N LEU A 283 10.35 9.67 -2.77
CA LEU A 283 9.93 8.28 -2.93
C LEU A 283 10.03 7.58 -1.57
N PHE A 284 8.88 7.13 -1.09
CA PHE A 284 8.77 6.32 0.11
C PHE A 284 8.66 4.86 -0.32
N VAL A 285 9.62 4.04 0.09
CA VAL A 285 9.68 2.61 -0.23
C VAL A 285 9.50 1.84 1.06
N GLY A 286 8.41 1.10 1.15
CA GLY A 286 8.23 0.08 2.16
C GLY A 286 8.72 -1.27 1.64
N THR A 287 9.72 -1.88 2.25
CA THR A 287 10.33 -3.15 1.80
C THR A 287 9.73 -4.39 2.45
N GLY A 288 8.62 -4.23 3.17
CA GLY A 288 8.16 -5.22 4.14
C GLY A 288 8.81 -5.05 5.52
N TYR A 289 10.07 -4.64 5.60
CA TYR A 289 10.81 -4.53 6.87
C TYR A 289 11.37 -3.14 7.15
N ASP A 290 11.43 -2.27 6.15
CA ASP A 290 11.96 -0.93 6.30
C ASP A 290 11.03 0.05 5.61
N LEU A 291 10.84 1.21 6.22
CA LEU A 291 10.47 2.40 5.48
C LEU A 291 11.76 3.14 5.11
N ILE A 292 12.02 3.26 3.82
CA ILE A 292 13.16 4.00 3.27
C ILE A 292 12.63 5.20 2.48
N ILE A 293 13.20 6.38 2.76
CA ILE A 293 12.82 7.63 2.11
C ILE A 293 13.96 8.05 1.20
N TYR A 294 13.66 8.22 -0.09
CA TYR A 294 14.61 8.70 -1.09
C TYR A 294 14.16 10.07 -1.61
N GLU A 295 15.13 10.94 -1.86
CA GLU A 295 14.97 12.07 -2.77
C GLU A 295 15.19 11.57 -4.20
N LEU A 296 14.24 11.91 -5.07
CA LEU A 296 14.27 11.58 -6.49
C LEU A 296 14.87 12.74 -7.28
N GLY A 297 16.04 12.49 -7.86
CA GLY A 297 16.71 13.40 -8.77
C GLY A 297 15.99 13.54 -10.12
N PRO A 298 16.30 14.58 -10.90
CA PRO A 298 15.65 14.84 -12.19
C PRO A 298 15.89 13.74 -13.23
N ALA A 299 17.01 13.00 -13.14
CA ALA A 299 17.26 11.85 -14.01
C ALA A 299 16.82 10.51 -13.40
N GLY A 300 16.08 10.55 -12.29
CA GLY A 300 15.64 9.36 -11.55
C GLY A 300 16.68 8.80 -10.60
N GLU A 301 17.77 9.54 -10.30
CA GLU A 301 18.72 9.12 -9.27
C GLU A 301 18.02 9.07 -7.91
N LEU A 302 18.29 8.02 -7.12
CA LEU A 302 17.77 7.92 -5.76
C LEU A 302 18.86 8.29 -4.77
N ASN A 303 18.60 9.33 -3.98
CA ASN A 303 19.44 9.71 -2.84
C ASN A 303 18.70 9.35 -1.55
N GLN A 304 19.20 8.35 -0.82
CA GLN A 304 18.56 7.93 0.43
C GLN A 304 18.70 9.04 1.48
N LEU A 305 17.56 9.57 1.93
CA LEU A 305 17.53 10.61 2.98
C LEU A 305 17.47 9.97 4.36
N GLY A 306 16.55 9.03 4.54
CA GLY A 306 16.23 8.44 5.83
C GLY A 306 15.80 7.00 5.70
N ARG A 307 15.94 6.26 6.79
CA ARG A 307 15.48 4.88 6.90
C ARG A 307 15.05 4.64 8.34
N ILE A 308 13.96 3.92 8.49
CA ILE A 308 13.57 3.35 9.77
C ILE A 308 13.31 1.85 9.55
N ALA A 309 14.05 1.03 10.29
CA ALA A 309 13.91 -0.42 10.27
C ALA A 309 12.76 -0.80 11.18
N GLU A 310 11.84 -1.60 10.66
CA GLU A 310 10.56 -1.87 11.29
C GLU A 310 10.11 -3.31 11.17
N ARG A 311 9.01 -3.60 11.86
CA ARG A 311 8.34 -4.90 11.80
C ARG A 311 7.72 -5.11 10.41
N SER A 312 7.42 -6.37 10.11
CA SER A 312 6.78 -6.77 8.85
C SER A 312 5.53 -5.92 8.56
N PHE A 313 5.52 -5.12 7.50
CA PHE A 313 4.35 -4.34 7.07
C PHE A 313 4.04 -4.52 5.59
N THR A 314 2.76 -4.50 5.25
CA THR A 314 2.31 -4.79 3.88
C THR A 314 1.85 -3.54 3.13
N HIS A 315 1.43 -2.51 3.87
CA HIS A 315 0.91 -1.29 3.30
C HIS A 315 1.43 -0.06 4.02
N MET A 316 1.38 1.05 3.30
CA MET A 316 1.76 2.37 3.81
C MET A 316 0.74 3.37 3.31
N LEU A 317 0.28 4.23 4.22
CA LEU A 317 -0.49 5.42 3.91
C LEU A 317 0.33 6.64 4.34
N LEU A 318 0.50 7.60 3.43
CA LEU A 318 1.12 8.89 3.76
C LEU A 318 0.03 9.92 4.03
N ALA A 319 0.20 10.68 5.10
CA ALA A 319 -0.60 11.86 5.37
C ALA A 319 0.28 12.98 5.92
N ARG A 320 0.54 13.98 5.07
CA ARG A 320 1.37 15.14 5.39
C ARG A 320 2.77 14.73 5.84
N ASP A 321 3.03 14.83 7.14
CA ASP A 321 4.27 14.58 7.84
C ASP A 321 4.23 13.26 8.62
N THR A 322 3.24 12.40 8.36
CA THR A 322 3.08 11.12 9.01
C THR A 322 2.94 9.99 7.99
N ALA A 323 3.64 8.89 8.20
CA ALA A 323 3.42 7.62 7.53
C ALA A 323 2.77 6.62 8.49
N TYR A 324 1.71 5.97 8.03
CA TYR A 324 1.03 4.88 8.73
C TYR A 324 1.42 3.57 8.06
N LEU A 325 2.17 2.73 8.76
CA LEU A 325 2.63 1.42 8.26
C LEU A 325 1.71 0.33 8.82
N PHE A 326 1.04 -0.40 7.94
CA PHE A 326 0.12 -1.46 8.32
C PHE A 326 0.89 -2.75 8.51
N THR A 327 1.16 -3.08 9.77
CA THR A 327 2.06 -4.16 10.16
C THR A 327 1.28 -5.41 10.53
N GLN A 328 1.85 -6.57 10.19
CA GLN A 328 1.42 -7.85 10.73
C GLN A 328 2.34 -8.18 11.91
N ILE A 329 1.79 -8.20 13.12
CA ILE A 329 2.52 -8.60 14.32
C ILE A 329 2.16 -10.04 14.63
N CYS A 330 3.08 -10.95 14.35
CA CYS A 330 3.02 -12.29 14.88
C CYS A 330 3.74 -12.35 16.22
N GLY A 331 2.95 -12.52 17.29
CA GLY A 331 3.42 -12.83 18.63
C GLY A 331 3.31 -14.34 18.90
N TRP A 332 4.20 -14.84 19.73
CA TRP A 332 4.08 -16.15 20.34
C TRP A 332 3.94 -15.91 21.83
N GLU A 333 2.74 -16.17 22.37
CA GLU A 333 2.52 -16.12 23.80
C GLU A 333 2.54 -17.54 24.34
N GLU A 334 3.46 -17.83 25.25
CA GLU A 334 3.43 -19.05 26.04
C GLU A 334 2.45 -18.80 27.19
N ASN A 335 1.36 -19.57 27.23
CA ASN A 335 0.41 -19.48 28.34
C ASN A 335 1.02 -20.07 29.63
N GLU A 336 0.31 -19.94 30.75
CA GLU A 336 0.76 -20.47 32.05
C GLU A 336 1.00 -21.99 32.06
N GLU A 337 0.47 -22.71 31.07
CA GLU A 337 0.59 -24.16 30.89
C GLU A 337 1.78 -24.56 30.00
N GLY A 338 2.55 -23.59 29.48
CA GLY A 338 3.65 -23.82 28.55
C GLY A 338 3.20 -24.02 27.10
N GLU A 339 1.92 -23.79 26.79
CA GLU A 339 1.40 -23.84 25.43
C GLU A 339 1.74 -22.53 24.71
N VAL A 340 2.58 -22.62 23.69
CA VAL A 340 2.90 -21.49 22.82
C VAL A 340 1.75 -21.29 21.82
N LYS A 341 0.89 -20.30 22.07
CA LYS A 341 -0.10 -19.83 21.11
C LYS A 341 0.52 -18.76 20.23
N GLY A 342 0.72 -19.11 18.97
CA GLY A 342 1.05 -18.14 17.92
C GLY A 342 -0.22 -17.39 17.52
N GLY A 343 -0.20 -16.07 17.66
CA GLY A 343 -1.24 -15.18 17.17
C GLY A 343 -0.63 -14.12 16.28
N CYS A 344 -1.19 -13.90 15.10
CA CYS A 344 -0.83 -12.76 14.27
C CYS A 344 -1.92 -11.70 14.39
N GLY A 345 -1.65 -10.63 15.12
CA GLY A 345 -2.47 -9.43 15.11
C GLY A 345 -2.08 -8.51 13.96
N TYR A 346 -2.96 -7.57 13.66
CA TYR A 346 -2.62 -6.44 12.80
C TYR A 346 -2.55 -5.17 13.63
N GLY A 347 -1.79 -4.21 13.13
CA GLY A 347 -1.84 -2.89 13.70
C GLY A 347 -1.07 -1.90 12.85
N ILE A 348 -0.97 -0.70 13.38
CA ILE A 348 -0.53 0.46 12.62
C ILE A 348 0.61 1.08 13.37
N GLN A 349 1.77 1.07 12.74
CA GLN A 349 2.88 1.87 13.21
C GLN A 349 2.77 3.28 12.67
N VAL A 350 2.89 4.25 13.56
CA VAL A 350 2.85 5.66 13.22
C VAL A 350 4.29 6.18 13.17
N VAL A 351 4.72 6.64 12.00
CA VAL A 351 6.06 7.18 11.78
C VAL A 351 5.93 8.66 11.42
N ASP A 352 6.61 9.51 12.17
CA ASP A 352 6.78 10.92 11.82
C ASP A 352 7.88 11.05 10.77
N ILE A 353 7.51 11.64 9.64
CA ILE A 353 8.33 11.89 8.46
C ILE A 353 8.43 13.40 8.18
N SER A 354 8.14 14.26 9.17
CA SER A 354 8.32 15.72 9.07
C SER A 354 9.76 16.11 8.73
N ASP A 355 10.73 15.32 9.21
CA ASP A 355 12.12 15.34 8.77
C ASP A 355 12.44 14.02 8.05
N SER A 356 12.45 14.08 6.72
CA SER A 356 12.74 12.91 5.87
C SER A 356 14.14 12.32 6.07
N HIS A 357 15.08 13.06 6.67
CA HIS A 357 16.41 12.54 6.99
C HIS A 357 16.45 11.75 8.29
N ASN A 358 15.47 11.98 9.17
CA ASN A 358 15.40 11.36 10.47
C ASN A 358 13.95 10.93 10.79
N PRO A 359 13.38 9.98 10.02
CA PRO A 359 12.05 9.45 10.32
C PRO A 359 12.05 8.82 11.71
N THR A 360 11.02 9.10 12.52
CA THR A 360 10.94 8.61 13.90
C THR A 360 9.62 7.89 14.16
N SER A 361 9.68 6.70 14.76
CA SER A 361 8.48 6.01 15.24
C SER A 361 7.86 6.80 16.40
N LYS A 362 6.57 7.12 16.28
CA LYS A 362 5.77 7.79 17.32
C LYS A 362 4.99 6.81 18.19
N GLY A 363 4.89 5.57 17.77
CA GLY A 363 4.19 4.54 18.51
C GLY A 363 3.54 3.52 17.61
N TYR A 364 2.79 2.64 18.25
CA TYR A 364 2.13 1.51 17.63
C TYR A 364 0.69 1.42 18.12
N LEU A 365 -0.24 1.24 17.19
CA LEU A 365 -1.65 1.03 17.44
C LEU A 365 -1.98 -0.43 17.15
N MET A 366 -2.20 -1.22 18.20
CA MET A 366 -2.72 -2.57 18.06
C MET A 366 -4.21 -2.48 17.71
N VAL A 367 -4.62 -3.24 16.69
CA VAL A 367 -6.03 -3.44 16.40
C VAL A 367 -6.32 -4.90 16.72
N GLU A 368 -6.95 -5.12 17.87
CA GLU A 368 -7.39 -6.46 18.26
C GLU A 368 -8.57 -6.86 17.38
N THR A 369 -8.36 -7.90 16.59
CA THR A 369 -9.40 -8.56 15.80
C THR A 369 -9.73 -9.87 16.49
N ASP A 370 -11.01 -10.23 16.62
CA ASP A 370 -11.44 -11.42 17.39
C ASP A 370 -10.83 -12.75 16.89
N ASP A 371 -10.35 -12.81 15.65
CA ASP A 371 -9.92 -14.07 15.02
C ASP A 371 -8.47 -14.09 14.48
N ASN A 372 -7.74 -12.98 14.55
CA ASN A 372 -6.38 -12.84 14.00
C ASN A 372 -6.26 -13.17 12.49
N GLN A 373 -7.37 -13.24 11.73
CA GLN A 373 -7.35 -13.62 10.31
C GLN A 373 -7.63 -12.46 9.36
N HIS A 374 -8.16 -11.35 9.87
CA HIS A 374 -8.61 -10.25 9.04
C HIS A 374 -7.47 -9.29 8.65
N ARG A 375 -7.10 -9.28 7.36
CA ARG A 375 -6.21 -8.24 6.79
C ARG A 375 -6.98 -6.93 6.65
N PHE A 376 -6.30 -5.79 6.74
CA PHE A 376 -6.91 -4.52 6.32
C PHE A 376 -6.88 -4.43 4.80
N GLY A 377 -8.06 -4.40 4.19
CA GLY A 377 -8.24 -4.26 2.74
C GLY A 377 -8.47 -2.83 2.30
N SER A 378 -8.88 -1.95 3.21
CA SER A 378 -9.07 -0.52 2.91
C SER A 378 -8.79 0.34 4.12
N VAL A 379 -8.30 1.54 3.86
CA VAL A 379 -7.89 2.50 4.87
C VAL A 379 -8.28 3.89 4.40
N LEU A 380 -8.96 4.66 5.25
CA LEU A 380 -9.28 6.06 5.01
C LEU A 380 -8.90 6.89 6.23
N LEU A 381 -8.11 7.94 6.01
CA LEU A 381 -7.80 8.92 7.05
C LEU A 381 -8.72 10.14 6.93
N PHE A 382 -9.36 10.49 8.04
CA PHE A 382 -10.20 11.67 8.18
C PHE A 382 -9.86 12.46 9.44
N GLY A 383 -9.17 13.59 9.26
CA GLY A 383 -8.73 14.40 10.40
C GLY A 383 -7.85 13.58 11.35
N ARG A 384 -8.35 13.32 12.56
CA ARG A 384 -7.69 12.48 13.58
C ARG A 384 -8.14 11.03 13.56
N TYR A 385 -9.03 10.62 12.66
CA TYR A 385 -9.64 9.31 12.66
C TYR A 385 -9.17 8.48 11.48
N LEU A 386 -8.86 7.21 11.71
CA LEU A 386 -8.54 6.24 10.67
C LEU A 386 -9.67 5.21 10.60
N TYR A 387 -10.31 5.10 9.44
CA TYR A 387 -11.31 4.10 9.13
C TYR A 387 -10.63 2.93 8.44
N LEU A 388 -10.78 1.73 9.00
CA LEU A 388 -10.18 0.51 8.50
C LEU A 388 -11.27 -0.46 8.09
N GLY A 389 -11.29 -0.89 6.83
CA GLY A 389 -12.13 -1.98 6.38
C GLY A 389 -11.30 -3.26 6.28
N THR A 390 -11.80 -4.37 6.84
CA THR A 390 -11.13 -5.66 6.70
C THR A 390 -11.47 -6.39 5.41
N ASP A 391 -10.49 -7.12 4.91
CA ASP A 391 -10.68 -8.22 3.98
C ASP A 391 -11.01 -9.48 4.78
N VAL A 392 -12.17 -10.05 4.46
CA VAL A 392 -12.68 -11.29 5.05
C VAL A 392 -12.90 -12.32 3.95
N LYS A 393 -12.98 -13.59 4.31
CA LYS A 393 -13.22 -14.66 3.33
C LYS A 393 -14.63 -14.50 2.73
N PRO A 394 -14.86 -14.99 1.50
CA PRO A 394 -16.21 -15.03 0.95
C PRO A 394 -17.20 -15.69 1.92
N GLY A 395 -18.26 -14.96 2.29
CA GLY A 395 -19.28 -15.43 3.23
C GLY A 395 -19.10 -14.99 4.68
N GLU A 396 -17.99 -14.33 5.03
CA GLU A 396 -17.80 -13.68 6.33
C GLU A 396 -18.25 -12.21 6.27
N GLU A 397 -18.70 -11.65 7.40
CA GLU A 397 -19.02 -10.23 7.51
C GLU A 397 -17.74 -9.41 7.62
N ARG A 398 -17.58 -8.39 6.76
CA ARG A 398 -16.47 -7.44 6.87
C ARG A 398 -16.66 -6.56 8.09
N GLN A 399 -15.58 -6.31 8.80
CA GLN A 399 -15.57 -5.45 9.98
C GLN A 399 -15.00 -4.08 9.62
N PHE A 400 -15.55 -3.05 10.28
CA PHE A 400 -15.06 -1.68 10.21
C PHE A 400 -14.52 -1.28 11.55
N TYR A 401 -13.28 -0.80 11.55
CA TYR A 401 -12.66 -0.24 12.74
C TYR A 401 -12.47 1.25 12.54
N LEU A 402 -12.71 1.99 13.61
CA LEU A 402 -12.41 3.40 13.70
C LEU A 402 -11.34 3.58 14.75
N VAL A 403 -10.20 4.14 14.34
CA VAL A 403 -9.07 4.40 15.22
C VAL A 403 -8.94 5.90 15.41
N ASP A 404 -9.05 6.35 16.65
CA ASP A 404 -8.81 7.73 17.02
C ASP A 404 -7.30 7.96 17.30
N LEU A 405 -6.63 8.66 16.39
CA LEU A 405 -5.18 8.90 16.42
C LEU A 405 -4.74 9.94 17.45
N ALA A 406 -5.67 10.68 18.06
CA ALA A 406 -5.35 11.64 19.11
C ALA A 406 -5.85 11.20 20.50
N ALA A 407 -6.48 10.03 20.59
CA ALA A 407 -6.69 9.40 21.88
C ALA A 407 -5.31 9.07 22.50
N PRO A 408 -5.10 9.37 23.80
CA PRO A 408 -3.87 8.96 24.46
C PRO A 408 -3.73 7.43 24.36
N ALA A 409 -2.51 6.96 24.13
CA ALA A 409 -2.19 5.56 24.29
C ALA A 409 -2.23 5.26 25.79
N ASP A 410 -3.32 4.68 26.26
CA ASP A 410 -3.47 4.26 27.66
C ASP A 410 -2.73 2.94 27.96
#